data_AF-A0A126Z3G7-F1
#
_entry.id   AF-A0A126Z3G7-F1
#
_cell.length_a   1.000
_cell.length_b   1.000
_cell.length_c   1.000
_cell.angle_alpha   90.00
_cell.angle_beta   90.00
_cell.angle_gamma   90.00
#
_symmetry.space_group_name_H-M   'P 1'
#
loop_
_entity.id
_entity.type
_entity.pdbx_description
1 polymer ?
#
loop_
_entity_poly.entity_id
_entity_poly.type
_entity_poly.pdbx_seq_one_letter_code
_entity_poly.pdbx_strand_id
1 'polypeptide(L)'
;MSGKHSASAAGDAASEGAAVASAPAAAEEATGADPTIRVVAGDPTDAELAAVTAVLAALAAEEAANAAARLSRPQVESAWSQSRRPLRQPVHAGPEQWRRYPA
;
A
#
# COMPACT_ATOMS: atom_id res chain seq x y z
N MET A 1 -40.85 18.99 -23.03
CA MET A 1 -41.54 19.22 -21.74
C MET A 1 -40.48 19.39 -20.66
N SER A 2 -40.48 20.56 -20.01
CA SER A 2 -39.62 20.91 -18.88
C SER A 2 -40.30 20.46 -17.58
N GLY A 3 -39.56 19.84 -16.68
CA GLY A 3 -40.05 19.42 -15.36
C GLY A 3 -39.02 19.74 -14.29
N LYS A 4 -39.04 20.98 -13.79
CA LYS A 4 -38.36 21.43 -12.58
C LYS A 4 -39.30 21.24 -11.40
N HIS A 5 -38.89 20.49 -10.37
CA HIS A 5 -39.44 20.57 -9.01
C HIS A 5 -38.24 20.45 -8.05
N SER A 6 -37.66 21.57 -7.64
CA SER A 6 -38.02 22.40 -6.48
C SER A 6 -37.45 21.87 -5.17
N ALA A 7 -36.58 22.70 -4.59
CA ALA A 7 -36.01 22.60 -3.26
C ALA A 7 -37.10 22.62 -2.16
N SER A 8 -36.79 22.01 -1.03
CA SER A 8 -37.37 22.36 0.26
C SER A 8 -36.23 22.48 1.27
N ALA A 9 -36.19 23.61 1.97
CA ALA A 9 -35.20 23.95 2.98
C ALA A 9 -35.79 23.85 4.39
N ALA A 10 -34.87 23.65 5.33
CA ALA A 10 -34.91 24.09 6.73
C ALA A 10 -35.88 23.38 7.70
N GLY A 11 -35.28 22.57 8.57
CA GLY A 11 -35.65 22.47 9.98
C GLY A 11 -34.38 22.70 10.80
N ASP A 12 -34.33 23.83 11.50
CA ASP A 12 -33.27 24.26 12.41
C ASP A 12 -33.63 23.91 13.86
N ALA A 13 -32.61 23.98 14.73
CA ALA A 13 -32.63 24.13 16.18
C ALA A 13 -32.45 22.87 17.06
N ALA A 14 -31.18 22.75 17.47
CA ALA A 14 -30.71 22.72 18.86
C ALA A 14 -30.90 21.45 19.72
N SER A 15 -29.76 20.88 20.11
CA SER A 15 -29.27 20.76 21.51
C SER A 15 -27.90 20.05 21.45
N GLU A 16 -26.78 20.75 21.65
CA GLU A 16 -26.13 21.08 22.93
C GLU A 16 -25.34 19.91 23.54
N GLY A 17 -24.04 20.16 23.73
CA GLY A 17 -23.31 19.71 24.91
C GLY A 17 -22.81 18.26 24.99
N ALA A 18 -21.49 18.16 25.03
CA ALA A 18 -20.74 17.14 25.76
C ALA A 18 -20.73 15.71 25.19
N ALA A 19 -19.68 15.43 24.43
CA ALA A 19 -18.64 14.53 24.92
C ALA A 19 -17.35 14.80 24.14
N VAL A 20 -16.41 15.47 24.78
CA VAL A 20 -15.00 15.25 24.48
C VAL A 20 -14.76 13.79 24.83
N ALA A 21 -14.94 12.90 23.85
CA ALA A 21 -14.40 11.57 23.90
C ALA A 21 -12.89 11.73 23.81
N SER A 22 -12.30 12.06 24.97
CA SER A 22 -10.92 11.72 25.26
C SER A 22 -10.86 10.21 25.11
N ALA A 23 -10.47 9.77 23.91
CA ALA A 23 -9.97 8.44 23.71
C ALA A 23 -8.77 8.34 24.65
N PRO A 24 -8.78 7.45 25.67
CA PRO A 24 -7.54 7.14 26.33
C PRO A 24 -6.67 6.49 25.26
N ALA A 25 -5.43 6.96 25.21
CA ALA A 25 -4.37 6.43 24.37
C ALA A 25 -4.41 4.89 24.37
N ALA A 26 -4.85 4.32 23.26
CA ALA A 26 -4.51 2.95 22.88
C ALA A 26 -3.09 2.98 22.31
N ALA A 27 -2.15 3.36 23.17
CA ALA A 27 -0.73 3.27 22.93
C ALA A 27 -0.15 2.60 24.17
N GLU A 28 -0.30 1.27 24.24
CA GLU A 28 0.57 0.35 24.97
C GLU A 28 -0.06 -1.04 24.98
N GLU A 29 0.37 -1.88 24.02
CA GLU A 29 0.83 -3.26 24.23
C GLU A 29 0.91 -3.97 22.86
N ALA A 30 1.94 -3.63 22.10
CA ALA A 30 2.45 -4.50 21.05
C ALA A 30 3.55 -5.42 21.64
N THR A 31 3.27 -6.07 22.77
CA THR A 31 4.20 -7.01 23.40
C THR A 31 4.00 -8.38 22.78
N GLY A 32 4.66 -8.65 21.65
CA GLY A 32 4.71 -10.00 21.07
C GLY A 32 4.91 -10.07 19.55
N ALA A 33 4.87 -8.96 18.82
CA ALA A 33 5.16 -8.95 17.39
C ALA A 33 6.65 -8.68 17.14
N ASP A 34 7.27 -9.47 16.26
CA ASP A 34 8.60 -9.14 15.72
C ASP A 34 8.54 -7.74 15.08
N PRO A 35 9.51 -6.86 15.34
CA PRO A 35 9.45 -5.49 14.84
C PRO A 35 9.49 -5.48 13.31
N THR A 36 8.56 -4.74 12.69
CA THR A 36 8.45 -4.63 11.23
C THR A 36 9.73 -4.06 10.58
N ILE A 37 10.50 -3.26 11.33
CA ILE A 37 11.77 -2.65 10.88
C ILE A 37 12.82 -2.86 11.99
N ARG A 38 14.02 -3.30 11.61
CA ARG A 38 15.17 -3.49 12.52
C ARG A 38 16.37 -2.68 12.06
N VAL A 39 16.94 -1.90 12.98
CA VAL A 39 18.25 -1.24 12.79
C VAL A 39 19.33 -2.29 12.98
N VAL A 40 20.20 -2.46 11.97
CA VAL A 40 21.25 -3.48 11.97
C VAL A 40 22.64 -2.94 12.31
N ALA A 41 22.83 -1.62 12.20
CA ALA A 41 24.08 -0.92 12.49
C ALA A 41 23.81 0.56 12.78
N GLY A 42 24.71 1.20 13.55
CA GLY A 42 24.58 2.60 13.96
C GLY A 42 23.69 2.78 15.19
N ASP A 43 23.61 4.02 15.66
CA ASP A 43 22.76 4.45 16.78
C ASP A 43 21.97 5.71 16.34
N PRO A 44 20.89 5.53 15.54
CA PRO A 44 20.14 6.66 15.01
C PRO A 44 19.43 7.39 16.14
N THR A 45 19.38 8.71 16.05
CA THR A 45 18.58 9.51 16.96
C THR A 45 17.09 9.25 16.75
N ASP A 46 16.27 9.48 17.78
CA ASP A 46 14.81 9.33 17.69
C ASP A 46 14.21 10.14 16.53
N ALA A 47 14.76 11.33 16.28
CA ALA A 47 14.33 12.20 15.20
C ALA A 47 14.59 11.60 13.81
N GLU A 48 15.75 10.97 13.61
CA GLU A 48 16.11 10.31 12.35
C GLU A 48 15.27 9.06 12.13
N LEU A 49 15.05 8.26 13.18
CA LEU A 49 14.20 7.08 13.10
C LEU A 49 12.75 7.46 12.76
N ALA A 50 12.23 8.53 13.37
CA ALA A 50 10.91 9.08 13.06
C ALA A 50 10.83 9.58 11.60
N ALA A 51 11.86 10.28 11.12
CA ALA A 51 11.90 10.77 9.75
C ALA A 51 11.85 9.62 8.73
N VAL A 52 12.66 8.58 8.92
CA VAL A 52 12.66 7.41 8.03
C VAL A 52 11.31 6.68 8.08
N THR A 53 10.75 6.50 9.27
CA THR A 53 9.45 5.84 9.44
C THR A 53 8.33 6.63 8.76
N ALA A 54 8.35 7.97 8.86
CA ALA A 54 7.37 8.83 8.19
C ALA A 54 7.45 8.71 6.66
N VAL A 55 8.67 8.65 6.09
CA VAL A 55 8.86 8.45 4.64
C VAL A 55 8.35 7.08 4.21
N LEU A 56 8.69 6.02 4.94
CA LEU A 56 8.24 4.67 4.62
C LEU A 56 6.72 4.54 4.73
N ALA A 57 6.10 5.16 5.73
CA ALA A 57 4.64 5.20 5.86
C ALA A 57 3.98 5.93 4.69
N ALA A 58 4.55 7.06 4.24
CA ALA A 58 4.04 7.79 3.08
C ALA A 58 4.13 6.95 1.79
N LEU A 59 5.26 6.27 1.55
CA LEU A 59 5.44 5.37 0.41
C LEU A 59 4.48 4.19 0.46
N ALA A 60 4.28 3.59 1.64
CA ALA A 60 3.33 2.50 1.82
C ALA A 60 1.89 2.94 1.52
N ALA A 61 1.51 4.16 1.91
CA ALA A 61 0.20 4.73 1.61
C ALA A 61 0.02 4.98 0.10
N GLU A 62 1.04 5.53 -0.56
CA GLU A 62 1.03 5.73 -2.01
C GLU A 62 0.92 4.38 -2.76
N GLU A 63 1.67 3.39 -2.33
CA GLU A 63 1.64 2.05 -2.90
C GLU A 63 0.26 1.40 -2.73
N ALA A 64 -0.36 1.52 -1.54
CA ALA A 64 -1.71 1.03 -1.30
C ALA A 64 -2.75 1.70 -2.21
N ALA A 65 -2.63 3.02 -2.44
CA ALA A 65 -3.50 3.73 -3.39
C ALA A 65 -3.29 3.26 -4.84
N ASN A 66 -2.04 3.02 -5.23
CA ASN A 66 -1.67 2.56 -6.56
C ASN A 66 -2.01 1.08 -6.81
N ALA A 67 -2.08 0.24 -5.77
CA ALA A 67 -2.36 -1.18 -5.89
C ALA A 67 -3.71 -1.44 -6.57
N ALA A 68 -4.76 -0.68 -6.21
CA ALA A 68 -6.07 -0.76 -6.85
C ALA A 68 -6.02 -0.41 -8.35
N ALA A 69 -5.24 0.59 -8.72
CA ALA A 69 -5.04 0.99 -10.12
C ALA A 69 -4.27 -0.07 -10.94
N ARG A 70 -3.33 -0.79 -10.32
CA ARG A 70 -2.58 -1.87 -10.98
C ARG A 70 -3.44 -3.11 -11.23
N LEU A 71 -4.33 -3.47 -10.30
CA LEU A 71 -5.26 -4.59 -10.47
C LEU A 71 -6.30 -4.32 -11.56
N SER A 72 -6.69 -3.06 -11.76
CA SER A 72 -7.65 -2.66 -12.79
C SER A 72 -7.04 -2.57 -14.20
N ARG A 73 -5.70 -2.45 -14.30
CA ARG A 73 -5.04 -2.36 -15.60
C ARG A 73 -5.11 -3.72 -16.32
N PRO A 74 -5.58 -3.76 -17.59
CA PRO A 74 -5.47 -4.98 -18.39
C PRO A 74 -4.02 -5.44 -18.40
N GLN A 75 -3.78 -6.73 -18.13
CA GLN A 75 -2.47 -7.36 -18.28
C GLN A 75 -2.17 -7.44 -19.79
N VAL A 76 -1.74 -6.33 -20.38
CA VAL A 76 -1.35 -6.27 -21.78
C VAL A 76 0.00 -6.95 -21.91
N GLU A 77 0.10 -7.95 -22.78
CA GLU A 77 1.38 -8.55 -23.12
C GLU A 77 2.35 -7.47 -23.58
N SER A 78 3.55 -7.42 -23.01
CA SER A 78 4.55 -6.45 -23.41
C SER A 78 4.90 -6.63 -24.89
N ALA A 79 5.30 -5.54 -25.57
CA ALA A 79 5.76 -5.62 -26.95
C ALA A 79 6.94 -6.60 -27.13
N TRP A 80 7.75 -6.79 -26.08
CA TRP A 80 8.79 -7.82 -26.01
C TRP A 80 8.24 -9.24 -25.95
N SER A 81 7.14 -9.47 -25.24
CA SER A 81 6.44 -10.76 -25.22
C SER A 81 5.82 -11.07 -26.59
N GLN A 82 5.17 -10.09 -27.19
CA GLN A 82 4.51 -10.23 -28.50
C GLN A 82 5.50 -10.50 -29.64
N SER A 83 6.68 -9.88 -29.60
CA SER A 83 7.73 -10.05 -30.62
C SER A 83 8.66 -11.23 -30.37
N ARG A 84 8.48 -11.97 -29.27
CA ARG A 84 9.35 -13.09 -28.92
C ARG A 84 9.11 -14.26 -29.87
N ARG A 85 10.17 -14.81 -30.45
CA ARG A 85 10.06 -16.03 -31.26
C ARG A 85 9.61 -17.20 -30.35
N PRO A 86 8.78 -18.12 -30.85
CA PRO A 86 8.44 -19.32 -30.12
C PRO A 86 9.72 -20.12 -29.82
N LEU A 87 9.90 -20.48 -28.55
CA LEU A 87 10.98 -21.37 -28.14
C LEU A 87 10.70 -22.76 -28.72
N ARG A 88 11.75 -23.46 -29.16
CA ARG A 88 11.61 -24.84 -29.63
C ARG A 88 11.11 -25.78 -28.52
N GLN A 89 11.42 -25.45 -27.26
CA GLN A 89 10.99 -26.18 -26.07
C GLN A 89 10.85 -25.21 -24.89
N PRO A 90 9.92 -25.44 -23.95
CA PRO A 90 9.80 -24.65 -22.73
C PRO A 90 11.08 -24.69 -21.88
N VAL A 91 11.49 -23.54 -21.34
CA VAL A 91 12.58 -23.47 -20.35
C VAL A 91 11.96 -23.66 -18.96
N HIS A 92 12.33 -24.75 -18.29
CA HIS A 92 11.88 -25.02 -16.93
C HIS A 92 12.80 -24.32 -15.93
N ALA A 93 12.27 -23.30 -15.23
CA ALA A 93 12.98 -22.72 -14.09
C ALA A 93 12.94 -23.71 -12.92
N GLY A 94 14.10 -23.96 -12.31
CA GLY A 94 14.21 -24.83 -11.16
C GLY A 94 15.57 -24.69 -10.47
N PRO A 95 15.67 -25.10 -9.19
CA PRO A 95 16.95 -25.18 -8.50
C PRO A 95 17.95 -25.97 -9.36
N GLU A 96 19.19 -25.49 -9.44
CA GLU A 96 20.29 -26.08 -10.24
C GLU A 96 20.15 -26.05 -11.76
N GLN A 97 18.96 -25.78 -12.33
CA GLN A 97 18.77 -25.74 -13.79
C GLN A 97 19.56 -24.61 -14.46
N TRP A 98 19.89 -23.56 -13.71
CA TRP A 98 20.65 -22.41 -14.20
C TRP A 98 22.16 -22.55 -14.00
N ARG A 99 22.62 -23.61 -13.30
CA ARG A 99 24.02 -23.84 -12.94
C ARG A 99 24.72 -24.88 -13.81
N ARG A 100 24.03 -25.48 -14.79
CA ARG A 100 24.67 -26.38 -15.77
C ARG A 100 25.55 -25.57 -16.74
N TYR A 101 26.82 -25.47 -16.39
CA TYR A 101 27.90 -25.30 -17.37
C TYR A 101 28.57 -26.66 -17.59
N PRO A 102 28.87 -27.07 -18.83
CA PRO A 102 29.74 -28.22 -19.06
C PRO A 102 31.17 -27.88 -18.58
N ALA A 103 31.83 -28.84 -17.94
CA ALA A 103 33.26 -28.80 -17.68
C ALA A 103 34.06 -29.00 -18.97
#